data_AF-A0A2H0NI10-F1
#
_entry.id   AF-A0A2H0NI10-F1
#
_cell.length_a   1.000
_cell.length_b   1.000
_cell.length_c   1.000
_cell.angle_alpha   90.00
_cell.angle_beta   90.00
_cell.angle_gamma   90.00
#
_symmetry.space_group_name_H-M   'P 1'
#
loop_
_entity.id
_entity.type
_entity.pdbx_description
1 polymer ?
#
loop_
_entity_poly.entity_id
_entity_poly.type
_entity_poly.pdbx_seq_one_letter_code
_entity_poly.pdbx_strand_id
1 'polypeptide(L)'
;MFCPSCKSTLQKISVVTASGERFEVDHCGRCGGTWFDPFEINKIPYHEVSRLAKITVIPHNHPHILKEKLCPQDHISLEKFAPDSLPAKVQVHRCPRCHGLWTSQKTLEKFKKEDGWRESNIPEKKPAFFPKMTVAFAPLFFTSLLIASTFLTVRSLWQTKIGRTMAAEEIANMQVNTISPTATAISFSTRKPYKSYIEYGPSTLELSSTHVSRDFKIQHAVILSNLKPDIEYVYRITLIGTGNQKYTSDLQSFLSEME
;
A
#
# COMPACT_ATOMS: atom_id res chain seq x y z
N MET A 1 34.43 -9.91 18.03
CA MET A 1 34.99 -8.54 18.12
C MET A 1 35.83 -8.39 19.38
N PHE A 2 36.90 -7.60 19.38
CA PHE A 2 37.75 -7.37 20.56
C PHE A 2 37.50 -5.99 21.18
N CYS A 3 37.50 -5.95 22.51
CA CYS A 3 37.30 -4.72 23.26
C CYS A 3 38.41 -3.68 22.97
N PRO A 4 38.06 -2.45 22.54
CA PRO A 4 39.03 -1.39 22.28
C PRO A 4 39.84 -0.97 23.52
N SER A 5 39.30 -1.18 24.73
CA SER A 5 39.96 -0.78 25.98
C SER A 5 40.88 -1.85 26.59
N CYS A 6 40.51 -3.14 26.53
CA CYS A 6 41.23 -4.20 27.25
C CYS A 6 41.48 -5.48 26.43
N LYS A 7 41.16 -5.47 25.12
CA LYS A 7 41.32 -6.59 24.17
C LYS A 7 40.60 -7.89 24.53
N SER A 8 39.77 -7.89 25.57
CA SER A 8 38.90 -9.03 25.87
C SER A 8 37.77 -9.14 24.85
N THR A 9 37.22 -10.34 24.67
CA THR A 9 36.14 -10.59 23.71
C THR A 9 34.89 -9.78 24.08
N LEU A 10 34.29 -9.12 23.07
CA LEU A 10 32.97 -8.50 23.21
C LEU A 10 31.88 -9.57 23.07
N GLN A 11 30.87 -9.48 23.92
CA GLN A 11 29.70 -10.34 23.92
C GLN A 11 28.50 -9.56 23.43
N LYS A 12 27.71 -10.15 22.54
CA LYS A 12 26.45 -9.59 22.10
C LYS A 12 25.39 -9.73 23.18
N ILE A 13 24.78 -8.62 23.57
CA ILE A 13 23.72 -8.56 24.58
C ILE A 13 22.49 -7.92 23.96
N SER A 14 21.36 -8.63 24.02
CA SER A 14 20.07 -8.05 23.63
C SER A 14 19.61 -7.04 24.68
N VAL A 15 19.29 -5.83 24.22
CA VAL A 15 18.74 -4.72 25.00
C VAL A 15 17.38 -4.31 24.45
N VAL A 16 16.58 -3.62 25.27
CA VAL A 16 15.22 -3.21 24.92
C VAL A 16 15.11 -1.69 24.90
N THR A 17 14.49 -1.11 23.88
CA THR A 17 14.21 0.34 23.81
C THR A 17 13.10 0.73 24.79
N ALA A 18 12.91 2.03 25.02
CA ALA A 18 11.75 2.51 25.79
C ALA A 18 10.39 2.09 25.20
N SER A 19 10.32 1.83 23.89
CA SER A 19 9.12 1.36 23.18
C SER A 19 8.94 -0.16 23.17
N GLY A 20 9.90 -0.93 23.73
CA GLY A 20 9.84 -2.39 23.79
C GLY A 20 10.49 -3.14 22.61
N GLU A 21 11.12 -2.43 21.67
CA GLU A 21 11.87 -3.03 20.56
C GLU A 21 13.20 -3.61 21.06
N ARG A 22 13.63 -4.75 20.53
CA ARG A 22 14.90 -5.39 20.88
C ARG A 22 15.98 -5.08 19.84
N PHE A 23 17.17 -4.77 20.31
CA PHE A 23 18.39 -4.69 19.48
C PHE A 23 19.59 -5.27 20.23
N GLU A 24 20.70 -5.50 19.54
CA GLU A 24 21.91 -6.09 20.12
C GLU A 24 22.99 -5.03 20.31
N VAL A 25 23.74 -5.12 21.41
CA VAL A 25 24.95 -4.31 21.62
C VAL A 25 26.13 -5.20 21.97
N ASP A 26 27.33 -4.78 21.62
CA ASP A 26 28.57 -5.53 21.90
C ASP A 26 29.19 -5.03 23.21
N HIS A 27 29.02 -5.80 24.28
CA HIS A 27 29.43 -5.43 25.63
C HIS A 27 30.67 -6.20 26.11
N CYS A 28 31.56 -5.53 26.82
CA CYS A 28 32.74 -6.13 27.42
C CYS A 28 32.51 -6.46 28.89
N GLY A 29 32.32 -7.74 29.22
CA GLY A 29 32.14 -8.19 30.61
C GLY A 29 33.35 -7.96 31.54
N ARG A 30 34.54 -7.63 31.02
CA ARG A 30 35.76 -7.39 31.83
C ARG A 30 35.95 -5.93 32.23
N CYS A 31 35.71 -4.99 31.32
CA CYS A 31 35.92 -3.55 31.57
C CYS A 31 34.63 -2.72 31.56
N GLY A 32 33.49 -3.35 31.26
CA GLY A 32 32.17 -2.72 31.18
C GLY A 32 31.98 -1.76 30.00
N GLY A 33 32.92 -1.74 29.05
CA GLY A 33 32.78 -0.90 27.87
C GLY A 33 31.78 -1.51 26.89
N THR A 34 31.01 -0.67 26.20
CA THR A 34 29.99 -1.10 25.25
C THR A 34 30.22 -0.43 23.90
N TRP A 35 30.14 -1.24 22.84
CA TRP A 35 30.14 -0.81 21.46
C TRP A 35 28.70 -0.74 20.95
N PHE A 36 28.39 0.34 20.25
CA PHE A 36 27.09 0.62 19.65
C PHE A 36 27.28 0.82 18.15
N ASP A 37 26.40 0.22 17.36
CA ASP A 37 26.31 0.55 15.94
C ASP A 37 25.76 1.98 15.75
N PRO A 38 25.87 2.56 14.54
CA PRO A 38 25.41 3.91 14.29
C PRO A 38 23.98 4.15 14.78
N PHE A 39 23.79 5.24 15.54
CA PHE A 39 22.51 5.68 16.11
C PHE A 39 21.90 4.82 17.23
N GLU A 40 22.49 3.68 17.61
CA GLU A 40 21.91 2.80 18.64
C GLU A 40 22.04 3.34 20.06
N ILE A 41 23.14 4.05 20.37
CA ILE A 41 23.38 4.62 21.71
C ILE A 41 22.24 5.55 22.17
N ASN A 42 21.52 6.15 21.22
CA ASN A 42 20.38 7.02 21.53
C ASN A 42 19.14 6.23 21.95
N LYS A 43 19.00 4.99 21.47
CA LYS A 43 17.82 4.14 21.70
C LYS A 43 17.85 3.40 23.04
N ILE A 44 19.01 3.22 23.66
CA ILE A 44 19.12 2.49 24.93
C ILE A 44 18.58 3.33 26.11
N PRO A 45 17.62 2.81 26.90
CA PRO A 45 17.10 3.50 28.08
C PRO A 45 18.03 3.32 29.31
N TYR A 46 17.89 4.19 30.31
CA TYR A 46 18.74 4.18 31.51
C TYR A 46 18.71 2.86 32.29
N HIS A 47 17.54 2.20 32.38
CA HIS A 47 17.42 0.92 33.08
C HIS A 47 18.23 -0.20 32.40
N GLU A 48 18.31 -0.19 31.06
CA GLU A 48 19.15 -1.13 30.31
C GLU A 48 20.64 -0.85 30.50
N VAL A 49 21.06 0.41 30.58
CA VAL A 49 22.44 0.78 30.94
C VAL A 49 22.80 0.24 32.33
N SER A 50 21.86 0.34 33.28
CA SER A 50 22.04 -0.19 34.63
C SER A 50 22.09 -1.72 34.65
N ARG A 51 21.37 -2.39 33.75
CA ARG A 51 21.41 -3.84 33.58
C ARG A 51 22.76 -4.29 33.01
N LEU A 52 23.27 -3.61 31.98
CA LEU A 52 24.60 -3.88 31.42
C LEU A 52 25.71 -3.72 32.48
N ALA A 53 25.61 -2.71 33.35
CA ALA A 53 26.54 -2.52 34.46
C ALA A 53 26.67 -3.76 35.35
N LYS A 54 25.53 -4.40 35.65
CA LYS A 54 25.45 -5.58 36.53
C LYS A 54 26.02 -6.84 35.89
N ILE A 55 26.08 -6.90 34.56
CA ILE A 55 26.65 -8.03 33.81
C ILE A 55 28.19 -7.97 33.82
N THR A 56 28.76 -6.77 34.04
CA THR A 56 30.22 -6.60 34.11
C THR A 56 30.79 -7.20 35.40
N VAL A 57 31.78 -8.08 35.27
CA VAL A 57 32.58 -8.58 36.40
C VAL A 57 33.92 -7.83 36.37
N ILE A 58 34.03 -6.77 37.17
CA ILE A 58 35.27 -5.99 37.28
C ILE A 58 36.24 -6.75 38.19
N PRO A 59 37.41 -7.20 37.71
CA PRO A 59 38.41 -7.81 38.59
C PRO A 59 38.93 -6.78 39.61
N HIS A 60 39.29 -7.22 40.83
CA HIS A 60 39.89 -6.35 41.85
C HIS A 60 41.18 -5.64 41.39
N ASN A 61 41.89 -6.22 40.42
CA ASN A 61 42.99 -5.54 39.74
C ASN A 61 42.46 -4.65 38.60
N HIS A 62 42.84 -3.38 38.65
CA HIS A 62 42.52 -2.39 37.61
C HIS A 62 42.82 -2.97 36.23
N PRO A 63 41.84 -3.05 35.32
CA PRO A 63 42.07 -3.58 33.98
C PRO A 63 43.15 -2.73 33.30
N HIS A 64 44.10 -3.37 32.61
CA HIS A 64 45.10 -2.66 31.82
C HIS A 64 44.39 -1.94 30.67
N ILE A 65 44.15 -0.63 30.81
CA ILE A 65 43.46 0.20 29.82
C ILE A 65 44.46 0.63 28.76
N LEU A 66 44.21 0.23 27.51
CA LEU A 66 45.00 0.69 26.37
C LEU A 66 44.79 2.19 26.14
N LYS A 67 45.92 2.89 25.88
CA LYS A 67 45.96 4.32 25.53
C LYS A 67 45.31 4.57 24.17
N GLU A 68 45.62 3.72 23.19
CA GLU A 68 45.06 3.78 21.85
C GLU A 68 43.92 2.77 21.70
N LYS A 69 42.78 3.25 21.20
CA LYS A 69 41.58 2.44 21.02
C LYS A 69 41.35 2.25 19.53
N LEU A 70 41.27 0.99 19.10
CA LEU A 70 40.96 0.63 17.73
C LEU A 70 39.51 0.18 17.64
N CYS A 71 38.85 0.49 16.53
CA CYS A 71 37.53 0.01 16.21
C CYS A 71 37.50 -1.52 16.14
N PRO A 72 36.50 -2.18 16.76
CA PRO A 72 36.37 -3.63 16.74
C PRO A 72 35.99 -4.20 15.36
N GLN A 73 35.48 -3.36 14.45
CA GLN A 73 34.99 -3.76 13.13
C GLN A 73 36.04 -3.55 12.04
N ASP A 74 36.63 -2.36 11.96
CA ASP A 74 37.54 -1.95 10.88
C ASP A 74 38.98 -1.70 11.33
N HIS A 75 39.28 -1.86 12.64
CA HIS A 75 40.62 -1.70 13.24
C HIS A 75 41.24 -0.30 13.11
N ILE A 76 40.46 0.71 12.73
CA ILE A 76 40.90 2.11 12.64
C ILE A 76 40.94 2.74 14.03
N SER A 77 41.85 3.69 14.24
CA SER A 77 41.92 4.46 15.50
C SER A 77 40.64 5.23 15.75
N LEU A 78 40.10 5.12 16.97
CA LEU A 78 38.88 5.81 17.36
C LEU A 78 39.17 7.25 17.79
N GLU A 79 38.38 8.18 17.26
CA GLU A 79 38.49 9.60 17.57
C GLU A 79 37.60 9.97 18.76
N LYS A 80 38.00 10.98 19.53
CA LYS A 80 37.13 11.52 20.58
C LYS A 80 35.99 12.30 19.93
N PHE A 81 34.76 11.96 20.28
CA PHE A 81 33.57 12.60 19.78
C PHE A 81 32.75 13.14 20.96
N ALA A 82 32.41 14.42 20.89
CA ALA A 82 31.49 15.07 21.80
C ALA A 82 30.25 15.46 20.98
N PRO A 83 29.07 14.88 21.25
CA PRO A 83 27.85 15.28 20.56
C PRO A 83 27.51 16.74 20.91
N ASP A 84 27.18 17.56 19.92
CA ASP A 84 26.82 18.99 20.09
C ASP A 84 25.62 19.23 21.04
N SER A 85 24.85 18.18 21.29
CA SER A 85 23.64 18.21 22.13
C SER A 85 23.89 17.93 23.61
N LEU A 86 25.12 17.69 24.06
CA LEU A 86 25.46 17.39 25.45
C LEU A 86 26.48 18.38 26.03
N PRO A 87 26.45 18.68 27.34
CA PRO A 87 27.49 19.49 27.95
C PRO A 87 28.86 18.84 27.71
N ALA A 88 29.89 19.66 27.51
CA ALA A 88 31.25 19.31 27.05
C ALA A 88 32.03 18.24 27.86
N LYS A 89 31.40 17.58 28.85
CA LYS A 89 32.01 16.66 29.81
C LYS A 89 31.79 15.18 29.50
N VAL A 90 30.96 14.81 28.52
CA VAL A 90 30.75 13.41 28.11
C VAL A 90 31.43 13.16 26.77
N GLN A 91 32.65 12.61 26.81
CA GLN A 91 33.41 12.23 25.62
C GLN A 91 33.22 10.74 25.33
N VAL A 92 32.72 10.42 24.13
CA VAL A 92 32.67 9.05 23.59
C VAL A 92 33.74 8.89 22.52
N HIS A 93 33.99 7.66 22.08
CA HIS A 93 34.91 7.38 20.99
C HIS A 93 34.12 6.98 19.75
N ARG A 94 34.40 7.58 18.60
CA ARG A 94 33.72 7.30 17.33
C ARG A 94 34.70 6.78 16.30
N CYS A 95 34.28 5.79 15.52
CA CYS A 95 35.04 5.41 14.34
C CYS A 95 34.75 6.37 13.18
N PRO A 96 35.78 6.95 12.51
CA PRO A 96 35.56 7.84 11.37
C PRO A 96 34.97 7.10 10.14
N ARG A 97 35.15 5.78 10.04
CA ARG A 97 34.72 4.99 8.87
C ARG A 97 33.35 4.33 9.05
N CYS A 98 33.16 3.48 10.05
CA CYS A 98 31.88 2.80 10.27
C CYS A 98 30.90 3.60 11.15
N HIS A 99 31.34 4.71 11.75
CA HIS A 99 30.55 5.57 12.64
C HIS A 99 30.02 4.91 13.91
N GLY A 100 30.43 3.68 14.21
CA GLY A 100 30.15 3.04 15.49
C GLY A 100 30.79 3.78 16.66
N LEU A 101 30.20 3.61 17.84
CA LEU A 101 30.54 4.33 19.05
C LEU A 101 31.01 3.39 20.14
N TRP A 102 32.13 3.73 20.76
CA TRP A 102 32.66 3.08 21.95
C TRP A 102 32.51 3.99 23.15
N THR A 103 31.97 3.44 24.24
CA THR A 103 31.80 4.16 25.50
C THR A 103 32.14 3.28 26.70
N SER A 104 32.62 3.91 27.77
CA SER A 104 32.82 3.23 29.06
C SER A 104 31.51 3.18 29.83
N GLN A 105 31.35 2.21 30.74
CA GLN A 105 30.15 2.10 31.59
C GLN A 105 29.82 3.43 32.28
N LYS A 106 30.81 4.07 32.92
CA LYS A 106 30.65 5.35 33.63
C LYS A 106 30.29 6.50 32.70
N THR A 107 30.83 6.51 31.48
CA THR A 107 30.51 7.53 30.47
C THR A 107 29.07 7.36 29.98
N LEU A 108 28.65 6.12 29.72
CA LEU A 108 27.30 5.79 29.26
C LEU A 108 26.23 6.09 30.33
N GLU A 109 26.51 5.80 31.60
CA GLU A 109 25.63 6.17 32.72
C GLU A 109 25.45 7.69 32.83
N LYS A 110 26.54 8.46 32.70
CA LYS A 110 26.47 9.93 32.70
C LYS A 110 25.66 10.45 31.52
N PHE A 111 25.94 9.95 30.31
CA PHE A 111 25.21 10.27 29.09
C PHE A 111 23.69 10.13 29.30
N LYS A 112 23.23 8.97 29.80
CA LYS A 112 21.80 8.72 29.99
C LYS A 112 21.18 9.42 31.20
N LYS A 113 21.94 9.65 32.26
CA LYS A 113 21.46 10.42 33.42
C LYS A 113 21.20 11.89 33.06
N GLU A 114 22.06 12.47 32.24
CA GLU A 114 21.90 13.85 31.75
C GLU A 114 20.80 13.96 30.67
N ASP A 115 20.68 12.98 29.77
CA ASP A 115 19.54 12.89 28.84
C ASP A 115 18.19 12.75 29.57
N GLY A 116 18.13 11.92 30.62
CA GLY A 116 16.91 11.75 31.42
C GLY A 116 16.46 13.02 32.14
N TRP A 117 17.40 13.90 32.53
CA TRP A 117 17.07 15.23 33.05
C TRP A 117 16.46 16.15 31.99
N ARG A 118 16.87 16.01 30.72
CA ARG A 118 16.24 16.74 29.60
C ARG A 118 14.81 16.24 29.37
N GLU A 119 14.59 14.93 29.41
CA GLU A 119 13.25 14.35 29.23
C GLU A 119 12.27 14.75 30.36
N SER A 120 12.76 14.90 31.60
CA SER A 120 11.93 15.32 32.74
C SER A 120 11.60 16.82 32.82
N ASN A 121 12.37 17.69 32.12
CA ASN A 121 12.17 19.15 32.13
C ASN A 121 11.66 19.72 30.80
N ILE A 122 11.47 18.88 29.79
CA ILE A 122 10.62 19.24 28.67
C ILE A 122 9.19 19.22 29.23
N PRO A 123 8.45 20.34 29.23
CA PRO A 123 7.06 20.30 29.63
C PRO A 123 6.42 19.21 28.79
N GLU A 124 5.83 18.21 29.44
CA GLU A 124 4.96 17.25 28.78
C GLU A 124 3.94 18.10 28.01
N LYS A 125 4.17 18.31 26.72
CA LYS A 125 3.05 18.41 25.80
C LYS A 125 2.41 17.05 26.00
N LYS A 126 1.39 17.02 26.88
CA LYS A 126 0.38 15.95 26.89
C LYS A 126 0.23 15.61 25.43
N PRO A 127 0.56 14.38 24.98
CA PRO A 127 0.30 14.05 23.60
C PRO A 127 -1.15 14.47 23.43
N ALA A 128 -1.41 15.41 22.51
CA ALA A 128 -2.80 15.73 22.22
C ALA A 128 -3.45 14.37 22.04
N PHE A 129 -4.63 14.17 22.64
CA PHE A 129 -5.35 12.92 22.53
C PHE A 129 -5.61 12.68 21.03
N PHE A 130 -4.62 12.10 20.38
CA PHE A 130 -4.59 11.69 19.01
C PHE A 130 -4.93 10.22 19.20
N PRO A 131 -6.21 9.83 19.04
CA PRO A 131 -6.51 8.42 18.91
C PRO A 131 -5.50 7.85 17.90
N LYS A 132 -4.89 6.70 18.22
CA LYS A 132 -3.92 6.04 17.32
C LYS A 132 -4.45 6.20 15.89
N MET A 133 -3.67 6.79 14.98
CA MET A 133 -4.15 7.13 13.63
C MET A 133 -4.86 5.94 12.95
N THR A 134 -4.55 4.71 13.31
CA THR A 134 -5.29 3.50 12.91
C THR A 134 -6.78 3.46 13.28
N VAL A 135 -7.22 3.97 14.44
CA VAL A 135 -8.60 3.85 14.94
C VAL A 135 -9.55 4.89 14.31
N ALA A 136 -9.05 6.08 13.95
CA ALA A 136 -9.85 7.10 13.25
C ALA A 136 -9.80 6.93 11.73
N PHE A 137 -8.66 6.49 11.17
CA PHE A 137 -8.51 6.36 9.73
C PHE A 137 -9.20 5.11 9.19
N ALA A 138 -9.25 4.00 9.93
CA ALA A 138 -9.97 2.82 9.45
C ALA A 138 -11.45 3.11 9.13
N PRO A 139 -12.29 3.63 10.05
CA PRO A 139 -13.69 3.92 9.74
C PRO A 139 -13.84 5.02 8.68
N LEU A 140 -13.00 6.07 8.68
CA LEU A 140 -13.05 7.12 7.65
C LEU A 140 -12.59 6.64 6.26
N PHE A 141 -11.63 5.73 6.22
CA PHE A 141 -11.15 5.09 5.00
C PHE A 141 -12.22 4.15 4.44
N PHE A 142 -12.83 3.32 5.28
CA PHE A 142 -13.92 2.44 4.87
C PHE A 142 -15.15 3.24 4.42
N THR A 143 -15.55 4.31 5.13
CA THR A 143 -16.67 5.16 4.67
C THR A 143 -16.33 5.91 3.39
N SER A 144 -15.11 6.43 3.24
CA SER A 144 -14.65 7.04 1.98
C SER A 144 -14.66 6.04 0.83
N LEU A 145 -14.22 4.81 1.06
CA LEU A 145 -14.24 3.74 0.07
C LEU A 145 -15.68 3.35 -0.30
N LEU A 146 -16.59 3.28 0.67
CA LEU A 146 -18.01 3.07 0.43
C LEU A 146 -18.64 4.21 -0.39
N ILE A 147 -18.38 5.48 -0.04
CA ILE A 147 -18.86 6.65 -0.79
C ILE A 147 -18.27 6.66 -2.21
N ALA A 148 -16.99 6.36 -2.38
CA ALA A 148 -16.37 6.27 -3.70
C ALA A 148 -16.98 5.13 -4.53
N SER A 149 -17.17 3.95 -3.94
CA SER A 149 -17.78 2.81 -4.62
C SER A 149 -19.22 3.10 -5.04
N THR A 150 -20.03 3.69 -4.15
CA THR A 150 -21.41 4.09 -4.45
C THR A 150 -21.47 5.20 -5.51
N PHE A 151 -20.54 6.15 -5.49
CA PHE A 151 -20.44 7.16 -6.53
C PHE A 151 -20.10 6.55 -7.90
N LEU A 152 -19.15 5.62 -7.95
CA LEU A 152 -18.77 4.92 -9.18
C LEU A 152 -19.93 4.08 -9.73
N THR A 153 -20.66 3.34 -8.87
CA THR A 153 -21.81 2.54 -9.28
C THR A 153 -22.96 3.41 -9.77
N VAL A 154 -23.31 4.47 -9.02
CA VAL A 154 -24.33 5.44 -9.42
C VAL A 154 -23.97 6.08 -10.77
N ARG A 155 -22.73 6.54 -10.94
CA ARG A 155 -22.25 7.09 -12.21
C ARG A 155 -22.38 6.09 -13.37
N SER A 156 -22.00 4.84 -13.15
CA SER A 156 -22.13 3.77 -14.16
C SER A 156 -23.59 3.51 -14.56
N LEU A 157 -24.50 3.49 -13.57
CA LEU A 157 -25.94 3.36 -13.81
C LEU A 157 -26.50 4.55 -14.62
N TRP A 158 -26.12 5.78 -14.26
CA TRP A 158 -26.52 6.97 -15.00
C TRP A 158 -26.02 6.93 -16.46
N GLN A 159 -24.77 6.55 -16.69
CA GLN A 159 -24.22 6.42 -18.06
C GLN A 159 -24.98 5.39 -18.90
N THR A 160 -25.33 4.25 -18.30
CA THR A 160 -26.09 3.19 -18.99
C THR A 160 -27.50 3.66 -19.35
N LYS A 161 -28.18 4.35 -18.41
CA LYS A 161 -29.53 4.88 -18.64
C LYS A 161 -29.55 5.93 -19.75
N ILE A 162 -28.58 6.85 -19.75
CA ILE A 162 -28.44 7.87 -20.80
C ILE A 162 -28.19 7.21 -22.16
N GLY A 163 -27.32 6.20 -22.23
CA GLY A 163 -27.04 5.47 -23.47
C GLY A 163 -28.29 4.82 -24.08
N ARG A 164 -29.14 4.21 -23.24
CA ARG A 164 -30.42 3.61 -23.65
C ARG A 164 -31.41 4.64 -24.17
N THR A 165 -31.55 5.77 -23.47
CA THR A 165 -32.44 6.85 -23.94
C THR A 165 -31.98 7.44 -25.26
N MET A 166 -30.67 7.60 -25.46
CA MET A 166 -30.12 8.11 -26.73
C MET A 166 -30.30 7.09 -27.88
N ALA A 167 -30.11 5.80 -27.61
CA ALA A 167 -30.39 4.76 -28.60
C ALA A 167 -31.87 4.72 -28.99
N ALA A 168 -32.78 4.82 -28.02
CA ALA A 168 -34.23 4.84 -28.27
C ALA A 168 -34.69 6.08 -29.03
N GLU A 169 -34.04 7.23 -28.83
CA GLU A 169 -34.32 8.43 -29.62
C GLU A 169 -33.86 8.28 -31.07
N GLU A 170 -32.68 7.70 -31.29
CA GLU A 170 -32.09 7.56 -32.62
C GLU A 170 -32.74 6.43 -33.44
N ILE A 171 -33.19 5.33 -32.82
CA ILE A 171 -33.85 4.19 -33.49
C ILE A 171 -35.34 4.48 -33.71
N ALA A 172 -35.81 4.28 -34.94
CA ALA A 172 -37.21 4.42 -35.34
C ALA A 172 -37.64 3.28 -36.26
N ASN A 173 -38.96 3.06 -36.38
CA ASN A 173 -39.57 2.05 -37.26
C ASN A 173 -39.02 0.63 -37.05
N MET A 174 -38.88 0.23 -35.78
CA MET A 174 -38.43 -1.12 -35.42
C MET A 174 -39.47 -2.16 -35.85
N GLN A 175 -39.04 -3.19 -36.56
CA GLN A 175 -39.85 -4.31 -37.00
C GLN A 175 -39.11 -5.62 -36.74
N VAL A 176 -39.85 -6.61 -36.25
CA VAL A 176 -39.36 -7.96 -36.02
C VAL A 176 -40.34 -8.91 -36.69
N ASN A 177 -39.88 -9.59 -37.73
CA ASN A 177 -40.69 -10.47 -38.54
C ASN A 177 -40.05 -11.87 -38.53
N THR A 178 -40.70 -12.81 -37.89
CA THR A 178 -40.28 -14.22 -37.95
C THR A 178 -40.55 -14.75 -39.36
N ILE A 179 -39.52 -15.31 -39.99
CA ILE A 179 -39.57 -15.82 -41.38
C ILE A 179 -39.80 -17.33 -41.38
N SER A 180 -39.21 -18.03 -40.41
CA SER A 180 -39.38 -19.46 -40.18
C SER A 180 -39.11 -19.79 -38.71
N PRO A 181 -39.36 -21.04 -38.26
CA PRO A 181 -39.03 -21.47 -36.90
C PRO A 181 -37.56 -21.28 -36.50
N THR A 182 -36.66 -21.17 -37.49
CA THR A 182 -35.22 -21.04 -37.29
C THR A 182 -34.64 -19.69 -37.73
N ALA A 183 -35.49 -18.75 -38.19
CA ALA A 183 -35.02 -17.48 -38.72
C ALA A 183 -35.97 -16.30 -38.47
N THR A 184 -35.40 -15.18 -38.05
CA THR A 184 -36.13 -13.94 -37.78
C THR A 184 -35.42 -12.75 -38.42
N ALA A 185 -36.17 -11.94 -39.18
CA ALA A 185 -35.70 -10.67 -39.69
C ALA A 185 -35.96 -9.54 -38.69
N ILE A 186 -34.93 -8.73 -38.46
CA ILE A 186 -35.01 -7.52 -37.68
C ILE A 186 -34.64 -6.35 -38.58
N SER A 187 -35.52 -5.35 -38.68
CA SER A 187 -35.26 -4.14 -39.43
C SER A 187 -35.62 -2.90 -38.63
N PHE A 188 -34.86 -1.82 -38.85
CA PHE A 188 -35.08 -0.53 -38.24
C PHE A 188 -34.44 0.59 -39.07
N SER A 189 -34.80 1.81 -38.72
CA SER A 189 -34.20 3.02 -39.27
C SER A 189 -33.60 3.87 -38.17
N THR A 190 -32.62 4.70 -38.49
CA THR A 190 -32.02 5.65 -37.54
C THR A 190 -32.17 7.09 -38.02
N ARG A 191 -32.22 8.07 -37.12
CA ARG A 191 -32.33 9.49 -37.53
C ARG A 191 -31.08 10.02 -38.22
N LYS A 192 -29.91 9.44 -37.94
CA LYS A 192 -28.62 9.75 -38.57
C LYS A 192 -27.95 8.48 -39.10
N PRO A 193 -26.93 8.59 -39.95
CA PRO A 193 -26.16 7.42 -40.40
C PRO A 193 -25.34 6.78 -39.27
N TYR A 194 -25.55 5.49 -39.00
CA TYR A 194 -24.81 4.71 -38.00
C TYR A 194 -24.24 3.43 -38.59
N LYS A 195 -23.16 2.91 -38.01
CA LYS A 195 -22.86 1.47 -38.07
C LYS A 195 -23.64 0.78 -36.96
N SER A 196 -24.05 -0.45 -37.16
CA SER A 196 -24.87 -1.15 -36.16
C SER A 196 -24.53 -2.63 -36.03
N TYR A 197 -24.66 -3.13 -34.82
CA TYR A 197 -24.58 -4.54 -34.51
C TYR A 197 -25.70 -4.92 -33.53
N ILE A 198 -26.08 -6.19 -33.58
CA ILE A 198 -27.09 -6.78 -32.72
C ILE A 198 -26.43 -7.88 -31.90
N GLU A 199 -26.74 -7.89 -30.61
CA GLU A 199 -26.41 -9.00 -29.72
C GLU A 199 -27.71 -9.70 -29.38
N TYR A 200 -27.77 -11.02 -29.58
CA TYR A 200 -28.98 -11.81 -29.38
C TYR A 200 -28.65 -13.20 -28.84
N GLY A 201 -29.58 -13.81 -28.10
CA GLY A 201 -29.41 -15.13 -27.51
C GLY A 201 -30.62 -15.58 -26.69
N PRO A 202 -30.65 -16.83 -26.20
CA PRO A 202 -31.75 -17.34 -25.38
C PRO A 202 -31.77 -16.74 -23.96
N SER A 203 -30.67 -16.10 -23.54
CA SER A 203 -30.59 -15.36 -22.28
C SER A 203 -29.54 -14.24 -22.36
N THR A 204 -29.52 -13.35 -21.36
CA THR A 204 -28.52 -12.28 -21.25
C THR A 204 -27.10 -12.78 -21.01
N LEU A 205 -26.93 -14.06 -20.64
CA LEU A 205 -25.63 -14.70 -20.40
C LEU A 205 -25.06 -15.37 -21.66
N GLU A 206 -25.92 -15.67 -22.64
CA GLU A 206 -25.58 -16.43 -23.86
C GLU A 206 -25.81 -15.61 -25.13
N LEU A 207 -25.33 -14.35 -25.14
CA LEU A 207 -25.49 -13.45 -26.27
C LEU A 207 -24.40 -13.67 -27.33
N SER A 208 -24.81 -13.87 -28.57
CA SER A 208 -23.97 -13.83 -29.77
C SER A 208 -24.09 -12.48 -30.46
N SER A 209 -22.99 -11.96 -31.01
CA SER A 209 -22.96 -10.66 -31.69
C SER A 209 -22.88 -10.82 -33.21
N THR A 210 -23.62 -10.01 -33.96
CA THR A 210 -23.57 -9.97 -35.42
C THR A 210 -23.74 -8.54 -35.93
N HIS A 211 -23.03 -8.19 -37.01
CA HIS A 211 -23.18 -6.89 -37.65
C HIS A 211 -24.51 -6.79 -38.40
N VAL A 212 -25.26 -5.72 -38.16
CA VAL A 212 -26.44 -5.36 -38.95
C VAL A 212 -26.03 -4.47 -40.11
N SER A 213 -25.17 -3.48 -39.87
CA SER A 213 -24.53 -2.69 -40.93
C SER A 213 -23.08 -2.38 -40.57
N ARG A 214 -22.16 -2.69 -41.48
CA ARG A 214 -20.74 -2.34 -41.35
C ARG A 214 -20.43 -0.91 -41.82
N ASP A 215 -21.35 -0.33 -42.59
CA ASP A 215 -21.27 1.02 -43.13
C ASP A 215 -22.22 1.97 -42.41
N PHE A 216 -21.95 3.27 -42.50
CA PHE A 216 -22.83 4.31 -41.98
C PHE A 216 -24.08 4.42 -42.85
N LYS A 217 -25.19 3.85 -42.40
CA LYS A 217 -26.48 3.84 -43.10
C LYS A 217 -27.59 4.32 -42.17
N ILE A 218 -28.69 4.75 -42.76
CA ILE A 218 -29.94 5.11 -42.05
C ILE A 218 -30.86 3.90 -41.92
N GLN A 219 -30.86 3.01 -42.93
CA GLN A 219 -31.68 1.80 -42.91
C GLN A 219 -30.82 0.59 -42.55
N HIS A 220 -31.38 -0.25 -41.69
CA HIS A 220 -30.73 -1.40 -41.10
C HIS A 220 -31.64 -2.60 -41.16
N ALA A 221 -31.11 -3.74 -41.62
CA ALA A 221 -31.82 -5.00 -41.65
C ALA A 221 -30.83 -6.15 -41.47
N VAL A 222 -31.23 -7.16 -40.70
CA VAL A 222 -30.47 -8.40 -40.49
C VAL A 222 -31.43 -9.57 -40.42
N ILE A 223 -30.99 -10.72 -40.93
CA ILE A 223 -31.68 -12.00 -40.73
C ILE A 223 -30.86 -12.79 -39.73
N LEU A 224 -31.46 -13.07 -38.57
CA LEU A 224 -30.93 -13.99 -37.59
C LEU A 224 -31.31 -15.40 -38.02
N SER A 225 -30.35 -16.32 -38.05
CA SER A 225 -30.53 -17.69 -38.56
C SER A 225 -29.98 -18.71 -37.56
N ASN A 226 -30.29 -19.98 -37.78
CA ASN A 226 -29.94 -21.09 -36.87
C ASN A 226 -30.54 -20.90 -35.47
N LEU A 227 -31.70 -20.26 -35.38
CA LEU A 227 -32.47 -20.18 -34.14
C LEU A 227 -33.12 -21.53 -33.85
N LYS A 228 -33.34 -21.80 -32.57
CA LYS A 228 -34.15 -22.94 -32.15
C LYS A 228 -35.64 -22.51 -32.14
N PRO A 229 -36.55 -23.35 -32.66
CA PRO A 229 -38.00 -23.11 -32.58
C PRO A 229 -38.49 -23.02 -31.13
N ASP A 230 -39.60 -22.30 -30.92
CA ASP A 230 -40.29 -22.14 -29.62
C ASP A 230 -39.37 -21.69 -28.45
N ILE A 231 -38.46 -20.76 -28.74
CA ILE A 231 -37.56 -20.14 -27.76
C ILE A 231 -37.74 -18.63 -27.79
N GLU A 232 -37.90 -18.02 -26.61
CA GLU A 232 -37.82 -16.57 -26.47
C GLU A 232 -36.35 -16.14 -26.54
N TYR A 233 -36.02 -15.37 -27.57
CA TYR A 233 -34.72 -14.76 -27.73
C TYR A 233 -34.75 -13.33 -27.21
N VAL A 234 -33.73 -12.96 -26.44
CA VAL A 234 -33.48 -11.58 -26.05
C VAL A 234 -32.44 -10.96 -26.98
N TYR A 235 -32.59 -9.68 -27.29
CA TYR A 235 -31.62 -8.95 -28.10
C TYR A 235 -31.49 -7.49 -27.67
N ARG A 236 -30.37 -6.88 -28.07
CA ARG A 236 -30.15 -5.43 -27.99
C ARG A 236 -29.34 -4.95 -29.19
N ILE A 237 -29.61 -3.73 -29.62
CA ILE A 237 -28.93 -3.10 -30.76
C ILE A 237 -27.93 -2.08 -30.23
N THR A 238 -26.73 -2.07 -30.80
CA THR A 238 -25.76 -1.00 -30.57
C THR A 238 -25.48 -0.23 -31.86
N LEU A 239 -25.58 1.08 -31.76
CA LEU A 239 -25.24 2.04 -32.80
C LEU A 239 -23.84 2.62 -32.55
N ILE A 240 -23.06 2.77 -33.60
CA ILE A 240 -21.75 3.43 -33.58
C ILE A 240 -21.76 4.60 -34.56
N GLY A 241 -21.65 5.82 -34.03
CA GLY A 241 -21.63 7.06 -34.83
C GLY A 241 -20.27 7.36 -35.44
N THR A 242 -20.18 8.37 -36.31
CA THR A 242 -18.94 8.78 -36.99
C THR A 242 -17.82 9.21 -36.03
N GLY A 243 -18.18 9.77 -34.87
CA GLY A 243 -17.25 10.08 -33.78
C GLY A 243 -16.91 8.90 -32.86
N ASN A 244 -17.18 7.66 -33.27
CA ASN A 244 -17.02 6.44 -32.46
C ASN A 244 -17.83 6.41 -31.14
N GLN A 245 -18.84 7.26 -31.05
CA GLN A 245 -19.82 7.28 -29.95
C GLN A 245 -20.70 6.04 -30.06
N LYS A 246 -20.92 5.35 -28.93
CA LYS A 246 -21.72 4.12 -28.88
C LYS A 246 -22.99 4.32 -28.07
N TYR A 247 -24.11 3.88 -28.62
CA TYR A 247 -25.41 3.89 -27.96
C TYR A 247 -26.03 2.49 -28.03
N THR A 248 -26.39 1.92 -26.90
CA THR A 248 -26.98 0.57 -26.82
C THR A 248 -28.42 0.66 -26.35
N SER A 249 -29.34 0.02 -27.08
CA SER A 249 -30.77 0.00 -26.76
C SER A 249 -31.06 -0.76 -25.45
N ASP A 250 -32.29 -0.62 -24.96
CA ASP A 250 -32.82 -1.55 -23.97
C ASP A 250 -32.89 -2.98 -24.53
N LEU A 251 -32.92 -3.95 -23.61
CA LEU A 251 -33.11 -5.35 -23.93
C LEU A 251 -34.56 -5.55 -24.40
N GLN A 252 -34.73 -6.14 -25.57
CA GLN A 252 -36.01 -6.51 -26.15
C GLN A 252 -36.05 -8.02 -26.36
N SER A 253 -37.22 -8.59 -26.60
CA SER A 253 -37.37 -10.02 -26.89
C SER A 253 -38.27 -10.27 -28.10
N PHE A 254 -38.10 -11.44 -28.69
CA PHE A 254 -38.99 -12.01 -29.69
C PHE A 254 -39.09 -13.53 -29.52
N LEU A 255 -40.22 -14.10 -29.91
CA LEU A 255 -40.45 -15.54 -29.89
C LEU A 255 -40.15 -16.12 -31.28
N SER A 256 -39.36 -17.19 -31.36
CA SER A 256 -39.25 -17.97 -32.60
C SER A 256 -40.54 -18.74 -32.84
N GLU A 257 -40.88 -18.97 -34.11
CA GLU A 257 -42.11 -19.69 -34.47
C GLU A 257 -42.03 -21.15 -34.00
N MET A 258 -43.20 -21.74 -33.70
CA MET A 258 -43.31 -23.17 -33.42
C MET A 258 -43.04 -23.97 -34.71
N GLU A 259 -42.52 -25.19 -34.59
CA GLU A 259 -42.33 -26.11 -35.74
C GLU A 259 -43.63 -26.46 -36.46
#